data_AF-A0A9R0REM0-F1
#
_entry.id   AF-A0A9R0REM0-F1
#
_cell.length_a   1.000
_cell.length_b   1.000
_cell.length_c   1.000
_cell.angle_alpha   90.00
_cell.angle_beta   90.00
_cell.angle_gamma   90.00
#
_symmetry.space_group_name_H-M   'P 1'
#
loop_
_entity.id
_entity.type
_entity.pdbx_description
1 polymer ?
#
loop_
_entity_poly.entity_id
_entity_poly.type
_entity_poly.pdbx_seq_one_letter_code
_entity_poly.pdbx_strand_id
1 'polypeptide(L)'
;MHLAADYPNRGGGRLGLGPFAAAVLRTDNRRRAIAGGAVLASALLLVATPRLRHSPALHLFADMRNLLGVPNTLNVLTAYPLLLAGVPGLILCLFGSGCFGISLRWEALGWFLFYAGNVGAAFGSAYYHLKPDDDRLIWDR
;
A
#
# COMPACT_ATOMS: atom_id res chain seq x y z
N MET A 1 37.71 -25.73 48.42
CA MET A 1 37.07 -24.42 48.21
C MET A 1 36.31 -24.50 46.87
N HIS A 2 35.29 -25.37 46.76
CA HIS A 2 33.87 -25.08 46.99
C HIS A 2 33.40 -23.71 46.49
N LEU A 3 32.79 -23.68 45.30
CA LEU A 3 31.39 -23.26 45.14
C LEU A 3 30.86 -23.75 43.78
N ALA A 4 30.22 -24.92 43.78
CA ALA A 4 29.28 -25.29 42.73
C ALA A 4 27.97 -24.57 43.04
N ALA A 5 27.49 -23.74 42.12
CA ALA A 5 26.17 -23.14 42.22
C ALA A 5 25.14 -24.21 41.81
N ASP A 6 24.44 -24.74 42.81
CA ASP A 6 23.27 -25.60 42.65
C ASP A 6 22.20 -24.85 41.84
N TYR A 7 21.96 -25.28 40.60
CA TYR A 7 20.78 -24.89 39.85
C TYR A 7 19.61 -25.76 40.30
N PRO A 8 18.52 -25.20 40.85
CA PRO A 8 17.35 -25.97 41.19
C PRO A 8 16.63 -26.39 39.90
N ASN A 9 16.50 -27.70 39.77
CA ASN A 9 15.72 -28.40 38.77
C ASN A 9 14.23 -28.02 38.93
N ARG A 10 13.79 -26.93 38.28
CA ARG A 10 12.37 -26.57 38.19
C ARG A 10 11.76 -27.28 37.00
N GLY A 11 11.19 -28.46 37.28
CA GLY A 11 10.02 -28.92 36.55
C GLY A 11 8.95 -27.82 36.58
N GLY A 12 8.68 -27.21 35.43
CA GLY A 12 7.71 -26.14 35.27
C GLY A 12 6.94 -26.42 34.01
N GLY A 13 5.68 -26.83 34.17
CA GLY A 13 4.86 -27.43 33.14
C GLY A 13 4.75 -26.61 31.86
N ARG A 14 4.46 -27.34 30.78
CA ARG A 14 3.78 -26.81 29.59
C ARG A 14 2.62 -25.94 30.07
N LEU A 15 2.82 -24.63 30.15
CA LEU A 15 1.77 -23.64 30.30
C LEU A 15 0.93 -23.73 29.03
N GLY A 16 -0.07 -24.60 29.06
CA GLY A 16 -1.09 -24.66 28.03
C GLY A 16 -1.63 -23.24 27.84
N LEU A 17 -1.62 -22.77 26.60
CA LEU A 17 -2.33 -21.56 26.20
C LEU A 17 -3.74 -21.64 26.78
N GLY A 18 -4.00 -20.90 27.86
CA GLY A 18 -5.27 -21.00 28.57
C GLY A 18 -6.44 -20.61 27.66
N PRO A 19 -7.68 -20.99 28.02
CA PRO A 19 -8.88 -20.68 27.24
C PRO A 19 -9.01 -19.18 26.89
N PHE A 20 -8.47 -18.29 27.73
CA PHE A 20 -8.35 -16.86 27.47
C PHE A 20 -7.43 -16.51 26.29
N ALA A 21 -6.22 -17.07 26.23
CA ALA A 21 -5.29 -16.83 25.12
C ALA A 21 -5.86 -17.36 23.80
N ALA A 22 -6.52 -18.53 23.84
CA ALA A 22 -7.22 -19.09 22.69
C ALA A 22 -8.42 -18.23 22.24
N ALA A 23 -9.17 -17.64 23.17
CA ALA A 23 -10.28 -16.74 22.87
C ALA A 23 -9.80 -15.43 22.22
N VAL A 24 -8.72 -14.83 22.74
CA VAL A 24 -8.11 -13.61 22.19
C VAL A 24 -7.58 -13.83 20.76
N LEU A 25 -6.83 -14.92 20.53
CA LEU A 25 -6.35 -15.28 19.19
C LEU A 25 -7.50 -15.54 18.21
N ARG A 26 -8.59 -16.17 18.66
CA ARG A 26 -9.80 -16.41 17.85
C ARG A 26 -10.48 -15.10 17.46
N THR A 27 -10.61 -14.15 18.39
CA THR A 27 -11.18 -12.83 18.09
C THR A 27 -10.32 -12.01 17.11
N ASP A 28 -9.00 -12.08 17.25
CA ASP A 28 -8.06 -11.42 16.33
C ASP A 28 -8.11 -12.02 14.92
N ASN A 29 -8.13 -13.35 14.81
CA ASN A 29 -8.24 -14.03 13.52
C ASN A 29 -9.57 -13.71 12.82
N ARG A 30 -10.67 -13.66 13.58
CA ARG A 30 -11.98 -13.25 13.05
C ARG A 30 -11.97 -11.80 12.55
N ARG A 31 -11.36 -10.86 13.29
CA ARG A 31 -11.22 -9.46 12.86
C ARG A 31 -10.40 -9.35 11.57
N ARG A 32 -9.26 -10.05 11.49
CA ARG A 32 -8.43 -10.09 10.28
C ARG A 32 -9.16 -10.71 9.09
N ALA A 33 -9.91 -11.78 9.29
CA ALA A 33 -10.70 -12.41 8.24
C ALA A 33 -11.81 -11.48 7.74
N ILE A 34 -12.50 -10.77 8.64
CA ILE A 34 -13.52 -9.78 8.26
C ILE A 34 -12.88 -8.62 7.48
N ALA A 35 -11.77 -8.07 7.96
CA ALA A 35 -11.06 -6.99 7.29
C ALA A 35 -10.55 -7.42 5.90
N GLY A 36 -9.93 -8.59 5.80
CA GLY A 36 -9.47 -9.17 4.53
C GLY A 36 -10.63 -9.43 3.57
N GLY A 37 -11.74 -9.98 4.08
CA GLY A 37 -12.97 -10.20 3.31
C GLY A 37 -13.57 -8.89 2.80
N ALA A 38 -13.59 -7.84 3.62
CA ALA A 38 -14.06 -6.51 3.22
C ALA A 38 -13.18 -5.91 2.12
N VAL A 39 -11.84 -5.97 2.25
CA VAL A 39 -10.91 -5.48 1.22
C VAL A 39 -11.09 -6.24 -0.10
N LEU A 40 -11.18 -7.58 -0.05
CA LEU A 40 -11.41 -8.39 -1.23
C LEU A 40 -12.77 -8.09 -1.88
N ALA A 41 -13.83 -7.95 -1.08
CA ALA A 41 -15.14 -7.58 -1.58
C ALA A 41 -15.13 -6.20 -2.23
N SER A 42 -14.48 -5.20 -1.61
CA SER A 42 -14.30 -3.87 -2.21
C SER A 42 -13.52 -3.92 -3.52
N ALA A 43 -12.42 -4.69 -3.58
CA ALA A 43 -11.65 -4.86 -4.81
C ALA A 43 -12.47 -5.55 -5.91
N LEU A 44 -13.23 -6.58 -5.58
CA LEU A 44 -14.14 -7.26 -6.51
C LEU A 44 -15.24 -6.33 -7.01
N LEU A 45 -15.82 -5.50 -6.14
CA LEU A 45 -16.82 -4.51 -6.51
C LEU A 45 -16.24 -3.49 -7.50
N LEU A 46 -15.03 -2.99 -7.25
CA LEU A 46 -14.34 -2.06 -8.17
C LEU A 46 -14.11 -2.67 -9.56
N VAL A 47 -13.79 -3.96 -9.63
CA VAL A 47 -13.57 -4.67 -10.91
C VAL A 47 -14.90 -5.03 -11.59
N ALA A 48 -15.93 -5.36 -10.81
CA ALA A 48 -17.23 -5.80 -11.33
C ALA A 48 -18.14 -4.63 -11.76
N THR A 49 -17.92 -3.42 -11.24
CA THR A 49 -18.69 -2.25 -11.67
C THR A 49 -18.44 -1.95 -13.15
N PRO A 50 -19.50 -1.83 -13.97
CA PRO A 50 -19.36 -1.56 -15.39
C PRO A 50 -18.66 -0.22 -15.61
N ARG A 51 -17.80 -0.15 -16.63
CA ARG A 51 -17.12 1.08 -17.02
C ARG A 51 -18.15 2.14 -17.40
N LEU A 52 -18.24 3.19 -16.59
CA LEU A 52 -19.05 4.36 -16.93
C LEU A 52 -18.41 5.03 -18.14
N ARG A 53 -19.15 5.10 -19.25
CA ARG A 53 -18.71 5.88 -20.41
C ARG A 53 -18.77 7.35 -20.06
N HIS A 54 -17.63 8.03 -20.09
CA HIS A 54 -17.61 9.47 -19.88
C HIS A 54 -17.86 10.21 -21.18
N SER A 55 -18.24 11.48 -21.07
CA SER A 55 -18.32 12.36 -22.24
C SER A 55 -16.92 12.52 -22.85
N PRO A 56 -16.77 12.53 -24.20
CA PRO A 56 -15.50 12.79 -24.86
C PRO A 56 -14.83 14.11 -24.43
N ALA A 57 -15.62 15.08 -23.98
CA ALA A 57 -15.12 16.36 -23.47
C ALA A 57 -14.25 16.21 -22.21
N LEU A 58 -14.40 15.12 -21.44
CA LEU A 58 -13.58 14.84 -20.25
C LEU A 58 -12.10 14.63 -20.59
N HIS A 59 -11.83 14.18 -21.82
CA HIS A 59 -10.49 13.87 -22.31
C HIS A 59 -9.79 15.06 -22.98
N LEU A 60 -10.47 16.21 -23.07
CA LEU A 60 -9.91 17.44 -23.64
C LEU A 60 -9.22 18.26 -22.56
N PHE A 61 -7.89 18.29 -22.60
CA PHE A 61 -7.10 19.09 -21.68
C PHE A 61 -6.85 20.50 -22.20
N ALA A 62 -6.63 21.43 -21.27
CA ALA A 62 -6.14 22.77 -21.60
C ALA A 62 -4.72 22.70 -22.18
N ASP A 63 -3.91 21.73 -21.74
CA ASP A 63 -2.60 21.46 -22.32
C ASP A 63 -2.70 20.53 -23.52
N MET A 64 -2.46 21.07 -24.71
CA MET A 64 -2.41 20.31 -25.97
C MET A 64 -1.01 20.32 -26.58
N ARG A 65 0.01 20.73 -25.82
CA ARG A 65 1.40 20.77 -26.31
C ARG A 65 1.93 19.36 -26.51
N ASN A 66 2.77 19.21 -27.53
CA ASN A 66 3.56 18.01 -27.77
C ASN A 66 5.04 18.40 -27.78
N LEU A 67 5.67 18.35 -26.62
CA LEU A 67 7.10 18.60 -26.46
C LEU A 67 7.84 17.27 -26.47
N LEU A 68 8.90 17.18 -27.27
CA LEU A 68 9.78 16.00 -27.34
C LEU A 68 9.03 14.68 -27.67
N GLY A 69 7.89 14.75 -28.37
CA GLY A 69 7.08 13.58 -28.72
C GLY A 69 6.09 13.14 -27.64
N VAL A 70 5.97 13.87 -26.52
CA VAL A 70 5.04 13.58 -25.43
C VAL A 70 3.79 14.46 -25.56
N PRO A 71 2.60 13.92 -25.89
CA PRO A 71 1.35 14.70 -25.92
C PRO A 71 0.93 15.11 -24.51
N ASN A 72 0.19 16.22 -24.39
CA ASN A 72 -0.29 16.78 -23.12
C ASN A 72 0.85 16.91 -22.10
N THR A 73 2.02 17.38 -22.58
CA THR A 73 3.29 17.24 -21.87
C THR A 73 3.24 17.74 -20.42
N LEU A 74 2.67 18.92 -20.19
CA LEU A 74 2.61 19.48 -18.84
C LEU A 74 1.69 18.65 -17.94
N ASN A 75 0.59 18.11 -18.47
CA ASN A 75 -0.24 17.21 -17.69
C ASN A 75 0.53 15.94 -17.30
N VAL A 76 1.28 15.34 -18.24
CA VAL A 76 2.14 14.18 -17.93
C VAL A 76 3.22 14.55 -16.90
N LEU A 77 3.82 15.74 -17.01
CA LEU A 77 4.87 16.22 -16.09
C LEU A 77 4.34 16.47 -14.68
N THR A 78 3.07 16.82 -14.50
CA THR A 78 2.49 17.02 -13.17
C THR A 78 2.41 15.74 -12.33
N ALA A 79 2.62 14.56 -12.92
CA ALA A 79 2.77 13.30 -12.18
C ALA A 79 4.16 13.12 -11.53
N TYR A 80 5.19 13.82 -12.02
CA TYR A 80 6.57 13.65 -11.55
C TYR A 80 6.79 13.99 -10.06
N PRO A 81 6.18 15.04 -9.49
CA PRO A 81 6.29 15.31 -8.05
C PRO A 81 5.90 14.10 -7.18
N LEU A 82 4.87 13.34 -7.58
CA LEU A 82 4.46 12.12 -6.86
C LEU A 82 5.52 11.02 -6.99
N LEU A 83 6.17 10.85 -8.14
CA LEU A 83 7.32 9.93 -8.29
C LEU A 83 8.51 10.37 -7.44
N LEU A 84 8.83 11.66 -7.45
CA LEU A 84 9.98 12.21 -6.72
C LEU A 84 9.83 12.05 -5.20
N ALA A 85 8.62 12.13 -4.67
CA ALA A 85 8.35 11.82 -3.27
C ALA A 85 8.20 10.30 -3.02
N GLY A 86 7.52 9.61 -3.93
CA GLY A 86 7.15 8.20 -3.83
C GLY A 86 8.33 7.24 -3.85
N VAL A 87 9.21 7.37 -4.85
CA VAL A 87 10.32 6.43 -5.06
C VAL A 87 11.32 6.44 -3.90
N PRO A 88 11.85 7.58 -3.43
CA PRO A 88 12.75 7.60 -2.30
C PRO A 88 12.08 7.06 -1.03
N GLY A 89 10.82 7.43 -0.76
CA GLY A 89 10.07 6.93 0.39
C GLY A 89 9.85 5.41 0.36
N LEU A 90 9.57 4.85 -0.82
CA LEU A 90 9.41 3.41 -1.02
C LEU A 90 10.74 2.67 -0.81
N ILE A 91 11.84 3.20 -1.36
CA ILE A 91 13.20 2.68 -1.14
C ILE A 91 13.52 2.68 0.36
N LEU A 92 13.28 3.78 1.07
CA LEU A 92 13.52 3.88 2.51
C LEU A 92 12.72 2.84 3.31
N CYS A 93 11.48 2.56 2.91
CA CYS A 93 10.67 1.50 3.52
C CYS A 93 11.23 0.10 3.25
N LEU A 94 11.76 -0.16 2.06
CA LEU A 94 12.28 -1.47 1.66
C LEU A 94 13.66 -1.78 2.24
N PHE A 95 14.54 -0.79 2.30
CA PHE A 95 15.92 -0.96 2.77
C PHE A 95 16.08 -0.80 4.28
N GLY A 96 14.98 -0.66 5.02
CA GLY A 96 15.00 -0.69 6.48
C GLY A 96 15.85 0.42 7.06
N SER A 97 15.67 1.65 6.60
CA SER A 97 16.38 2.78 7.18
C SER A 97 15.77 3.12 8.53
N GLY A 98 16.53 2.96 9.62
CA GLY A 98 16.21 3.47 10.97
C GLY A 98 15.99 4.99 11.04
N CYS A 99 16.04 5.69 9.91
CA CYS A 99 15.81 7.10 9.73
C CYS A 99 14.40 7.58 10.14
N PHE A 100 13.38 6.72 10.12
CA PHE A 100 11.98 7.13 10.36
C PHE A 100 11.44 6.82 11.76
N GLY A 101 12.24 6.27 12.68
CA GLY A 101 11.74 5.91 14.02
C GLY A 101 10.56 4.93 14.00
N ILE A 102 10.33 4.26 12.87
CA ILE A 102 9.24 3.29 12.68
C ILE A 102 9.49 2.12 13.60
N SER A 103 8.67 2.00 14.63
CA SER A 103 8.86 1.01 15.70
C SER A 103 7.91 -0.17 15.53
N LEU A 104 6.75 0.05 14.90
CA LEU A 104 5.72 -0.96 14.73
C LEU A 104 5.68 -1.46 13.27
N ARG A 105 5.57 -2.79 13.09
CA ARG A 105 5.40 -3.42 11.77
C ARG A 105 4.25 -2.84 10.93
N TRP A 106 3.20 -2.37 11.57
CA TRP A 106 2.02 -1.82 10.91
C TRP A 106 2.24 -0.38 10.42
N GLU A 107 3.10 0.39 11.10
CA GLU A 107 3.53 1.70 10.63
C GLU A 107 4.39 1.53 9.37
N ALA A 108 5.34 0.58 9.37
CA ALA A 108 6.14 0.26 8.20
C ALA A 108 5.27 -0.14 7.00
N LEU A 109 4.26 -0.99 7.23
CA LEU A 109 3.31 -1.37 6.18
C LEU A 109 2.49 -0.17 5.68
N GLY A 110 2.03 0.72 6.58
CA GLY A 110 1.30 1.92 6.21
C GLY A 110 2.11 2.86 5.32
N TRP A 111 3.36 3.13 5.70
CA TRP A 111 4.29 3.94 4.90
C TRP A 111 4.61 3.30 3.55
N PHE A 112 4.85 1.98 3.53
CA PHE A 112 5.05 1.24 2.30
C PHE A 112 3.86 1.39 1.36
N LEU A 113 2.63 1.17 1.84
CA LEU A 113 1.42 1.30 1.04
C LEU A 113 1.19 2.74 0.56
N PHE A 114 1.49 3.74 1.38
CA PHE A 114 1.41 5.14 1.00
C PHE A 114 2.36 5.48 -0.15
N TYR A 115 3.65 5.14 -0.03
CA TYR A 115 4.63 5.44 -1.07
C TYR A 115 4.43 4.60 -2.32
N ALA A 116 4.05 3.32 -2.19
CA ALA A 116 3.67 2.48 -3.30
C ALA A 116 2.44 3.06 -4.04
N GLY A 117 1.46 3.58 -3.29
CA GLY A 117 0.30 4.27 -3.84
C GLY A 117 0.68 5.54 -4.61
N ASN A 118 1.59 6.37 -4.08
CA ASN A 118 2.09 7.57 -4.78
C ASN A 118 2.76 7.21 -6.11
N VAL A 119 3.62 6.18 -6.12
CA VAL A 119 4.28 5.70 -7.33
C VAL A 119 3.25 5.17 -8.33
N GLY A 120 2.30 4.36 -7.87
CA GLY A 120 1.21 3.84 -8.70
C GLY A 120 0.35 4.94 -9.32
N ALA A 121 -0.08 5.91 -8.51
CA ALA A 121 -0.87 7.06 -8.96
C ALA A 121 -0.12 7.89 -10.02
N ALA A 122 1.18 8.10 -9.83
CA ALA A 122 1.97 8.84 -10.81
C ALA A 122 2.06 8.14 -12.17
N PHE A 123 2.29 6.81 -12.16
CA PHE A 123 2.31 6.03 -13.40
C PHE A 123 0.94 5.96 -14.07
N GLY A 124 -0.12 5.74 -13.28
CA GLY A 124 -1.49 5.71 -13.78
C GLY A 124 -1.92 7.04 -14.39
N SER A 125 -1.54 8.15 -13.73
CA SER A 125 -1.76 9.50 -14.24
C SER A 125 -1.03 9.75 -15.55
N ALA A 126 0.27 9.44 -15.63
CA ALA A 126 1.02 9.59 -16.87
C ALA A 126 0.44 8.72 -17.99
N TYR A 127 0.05 7.48 -17.69
CA TYR A 127 -0.51 6.53 -18.65
C TYR A 127 -1.83 7.01 -19.27
N TYR A 128 -2.69 7.64 -18.46
CA TYR A 128 -3.91 8.30 -18.93
C TYR A 128 -3.60 9.55 -19.76
N HIS A 129 -2.75 10.46 -19.27
CA HIS A 129 -2.48 11.73 -19.94
C HIS A 129 -1.72 11.58 -21.26
N LEU A 130 -0.94 10.52 -21.44
CA LEU A 130 -0.29 10.19 -22.72
C LEU A 130 -1.29 9.85 -23.84
N LYS A 131 -2.41 9.24 -23.50
CA LYS A 131 -3.47 8.90 -24.45
C LYS A 131 -4.80 8.83 -23.71
N PRO A 132 -5.53 9.94 -23.58
CA PRO A 132 -6.76 9.96 -22.78
C PRO A 132 -7.85 9.07 -23.38
N ASP A 133 -8.33 8.11 -22.60
CA ASP A 133 -9.50 7.30 -22.89
C ASP A 133 -10.12 6.76 -21.59
N ASP A 134 -11.38 6.31 -21.67
CA ASP A 134 -12.14 5.78 -20.53
C ASP A 134 -11.47 4.56 -19.87
N ASP A 135 -10.75 3.75 -20.64
CA ASP A 135 -10.10 2.54 -20.15
C ASP A 135 -8.83 2.86 -19.35
N ARG A 136 -8.18 3.98 -19.66
CA ARG A 136 -6.98 4.46 -18.97
C ARG A 136 -7.31 5.35 -17.78
N LEU A 137 -8.46 6.02 -17.79
CA LEU A 137 -8.89 6.93 -16.73
C LEU A 137 -8.95 6.25 -15.35
N ILE A 138 -9.26 4.95 -15.29
CA ILE A 138 -9.29 4.20 -14.03
C ILE A 138 -7.92 4.13 -13.34
N TRP A 139 -6.82 4.29 -14.07
CA TRP A 139 -5.48 4.24 -13.48
C TRP A 139 -5.07 5.59 -12.86
N ASP A 140 -5.67 6.69 -13.31
CA ASP A 140 -5.46 8.04 -12.76
C ASP A 140 -6.36 8.33 -11.54
N ARG A 141 -7.38 7.49 -11.30
CA ARG A 141 -8.41 7.64 -10.25
C ARG A 141 -8.15 6.72 -9.07
#